data_AF-A0A363TGB6-F1
#
_entry.id   AF-A0A363TGB6-F1
#
_cell.length_a   1.000
_cell.length_b   1.000
_cell.length_c   1.000
_cell.angle_alpha   90.00
_cell.angle_beta   90.00
_cell.angle_gamma   90.00
#
_symmetry.space_group_name_H-M   'P 1'
#
loop_
_entity.id
_entity.type
_entity.pdbx_description
1 polymer ?
#
loop_
_entity_poly.entity_id
_entity_poly.type
_entity_poly.pdbx_seq_one_letter_code
_entity_poly.pdbx_strand_id
1 'polypeptide(L)'
;MSALSLFLSSSGRIGARPFWLAALAIYAAACGSQALLAPPVTAAAGLWPFAAAQALLVWAWYAVHAKRLRDAGLGAGVATGIAALCALAALLLLLIATLILDTGGAAPGEPSGSQPLAFVLLFHLFALLSGAVDLGLFGLIMAALLALAMLPVLVALGFSVWTGTRPVASS
;
A
#
# COMPACT_ATOMS: atom_id res chain seq x y z
N MET A 1 17.43 20.22 -0.90
CA MET A 1 16.60 19.47 -1.87
C MET A 1 15.17 19.99 -1.78
N SER A 2 14.48 20.19 -2.90
CA SER A 2 13.05 20.51 -2.89
C SER A 2 12.23 19.28 -2.48
N ALA A 3 11.08 19.47 -1.82
CA ALA A 3 10.22 18.37 -1.38
C ALA A 3 9.78 17.47 -2.56
N LEU A 4 9.50 18.06 -3.72
CA LEU A 4 9.14 17.32 -4.93
C LEU A 4 10.30 16.46 -5.45
N SER A 5 11.53 16.97 -5.41
CA SER A 5 12.69 16.19 -5.86
C SER A 5 13.03 15.05 -4.91
N LEU A 6 12.57 15.11 -3.65
CA LEU A 6 12.70 14.01 -2.69
C LEU A 6 11.91 12.77 -3.11
N PHE A 7 10.69 12.94 -3.62
CA PHE A 7 9.78 11.84 -3.95
C PHE A 7 9.74 11.48 -5.44
N LEU A 8 9.99 12.44 -6.33
CA LEU A 8 9.82 12.25 -7.77
C LEU A 8 11.12 11.90 -8.51
N SER A 9 12.28 12.23 -7.93
CA SER A 9 13.57 11.80 -8.48
C SER A 9 14.08 10.61 -7.69
N SER A 10 14.58 9.57 -8.36
CA SER A 10 15.30 8.48 -7.71
C SER A 10 16.78 8.77 -7.51
N SER A 11 17.29 9.95 -7.89
CA SER A 11 18.71 10.34 -7.85
C SER A 11 19.10 11.14 -6.59
N GLY A 12 20.38 11.10 -6.22
CA GLY A 12 20.92 11.83 -5.04
C GLY A 12 21.04 10.98 -3.77
N ARG A 13 21.43 11.56 -2.64
CA ARG A 13 21.60 10.87 -1.36
C ARG A 13 20.73 11.53 -0.29
N ILE A 14 20.24 10.75 0.67
CA ILE A 14 19.49 11.27 1.81
C ILE A 14 19.99 10.64 3.10
N GLY A 15 20.18 11.47 4.13
CA GLY A 15 20.55 11.00 5.45
C GLY A 15 19.38 10.32 6.18
N ALA A 16 19.66 9.76 7.37
CA ALA A 16 18.70 8.97 8.12
C ALA A 16 17.43 9.74 8.56
N ARG A 17 17.58 10.95 9.12
CA ARG A 17 16.44 11.76 9.60
C ARG A 17 15.44 12.12 8.49
N PRO A 18 15.85 12.68 7.33
CA PRO A 18 14.90 12.96 6.25
C PRO A 18 14.32 11.69 5.63
N PHE A 19 15.05 10.57 5.64
CA PHE A 19 14.50 9.26 5.23
C PHE A 19 13.33 8.85 6.13
N TRP A 20 13.47 8.90 7.45
CA TRP A 20 12.40 8.50 8.37
C TRP A 20 11.14 9.36 8.24
N LEU A 21 11.31 10.68 8.08
CA LEU A 21 10.18 11.59 7.85
C LEU A 21 9.47 11.28 6.52
N ALA A 22 10.24 11.02 5.47
CA ALA A 22 9.67 10.66 4.16
C ALA A 22 8.96 9.30 4.19
N ALA A 23 9.55 8.29 4.84
CA ALA A 23 8.94 6.98 5.00
C ALA A 23 7.63 7.07 5.79
N LEU A 24 7.62 7.79 6.91
CA LEU A 24 6.41 8.03 7.70
C LEU A 24 5.32 8.72 6.88
N ALA A 25 5.68 9.76 6.12
CA ALA A 25 4.73 10.46 5.26
C ALA A 25 4.14 9.54 4.17
N ILE A 26 4.96 8.68 3.57
CA ILE A 26 4.50 7.72 2.55
C ILE A 26 3.52 6.70 3.15
N TYR A 27 3.83 6.14 4.32
CA TYR A 27 2.93 5.18 4.97
C TYR A 27 1.63 5.84 5.45
N ALA A 28 1.70 7.06 6.02
CA ALA A 28 0.51 7.81 6.37
C ALA A 28 -0.38 8.12 5.15
N ALA A 29 0.24 8.49 4.02
CA ALA A 29 -0.47 8.72 2.77
C ALA A 29 -1.03 7.43 2.15
N ALA A 30 -0.36 6.29 2.31
CA ALA A 30 -0.88 4.98 1.89
C ALA A 30 -2.07 4.51 2.74
N CYS A 31 -2.10 4.84 4.02
CA CYS A 31 -3.30 4.67 4.85
C CYS A 31 -4.41 5.64 4.42
N GLY A 32 -4.07 6.91 4.17
CA GLY A 32 -5.04 7.92 3.73
C GLY A 32 -5.64 7.63 2.35
N SER A 33 -4.88 7.03 1.43
CA SER A 33 -5.35 6.70 0.08
C SER A 33 -6.50 5.68 0.08
N GLN A 34 -6.70 4.93 1.17
CA GLN A 34 -7.86 4.05 1.34
C GLN A 34 -9.19 4.80 1.29
N ALA A 35 -9.21 6.09 1.65
CA ALA A 35 -10.41 6.93 1.53
C ALA A 35 -10.85 7.13 0.07
N LEU A 36 -9.95 6.92 -0.91
CA LEU A 36 -10.28 7.00 -2.35
C LEU A 36 -11.12 5.81 -2.83
N LEU A 37 -11.28 4.77 -2.01
CA LEU A 37 -12.19 3.65 -2.26
C LEU A 37 -13.59 3.88 -1.69
N ALA A 38 -13.87 5.06 -1.12
CA ALA A 38 -15.19 5.38 -0.59
C ALA A 38 -16.24 5.46 -1.72
N PRO A 39 -17.49 5.01 -1.48
CA PRO A 39 -18.57 5.03 -2.47
C PRO A 39 -18.75 6.34 -3.27
N PRO A 40 -18.71 7.55 -2.66
CA PRO A 40 -18.86 8.78 -3.44
C PRO A 40 -17.71 9.01 -4.43
N VAL A 41 -16.49 8.59 -4.09
CA VAL A 41 -15.32 8.75 -4.97
C VAL A 41 -15.36 7.73 -6.10
N THR A 42 -15.66 6.47 -5.77
CA THR A 42 -15.73 5.39 -6.78
C THR A 42 -16.91 5.56 -7.72
N ALA A 43 -18.04 6.11 -7.28
CA ALA A 43 -19.16 6.44 -8.15
C ALA A 43 -18.83 7.59 -9.12
N ALA A 44 -18.05 8.59 -8.68
CA ALA A 44 -17.73 9.77 -9.48
C ALA A 44 -16.56 9.56 -10.45
N ALA A 45 -15.52 8.84 -10.03
CA ALA A 45 -14.25 8.74 -10.74
C ALA A 45 -13.74 7.29 -10.91
N GLY A 46 -14.53 6.29 -10.48
CA GLY A 46 -14.10 4.90 -10.48
C GLY A 46 -12.93 4.65 -9.53
N LEU A 47 -12.14 3.63 -9.84
CA LEU A 47 -10.94 3.26 -9.07
C LEU A 47 -9.68 4.02 -9.50
N TRP A 48 -9.78 4.86 -10.53
CA TRP A 48 -8.61 5.57 -11.07
C TRP A 48 -7.87 6.44 -10.04
N PRO A 49 -8.56 7.23 -9.18
CA PRO A 49 -7.87 8.02 -8.16
C PRO A 49 -7.04 7.14 -7.20
N PHE A 50 -7.61 6.00 -6.78
CA PHE A 50 -6.90 5.05 -5.93
C PHE A 50 -5.70 4.44 -6.67
N ALA A 51 -5.88 3.98 -7.92
CA ALA A 51 -4.80 3.43 -8.73
C ALA A 51 -3.63 4.42 -8.90
N ALA A 52 -3.94 5.68 -9.24
CA ALA A 52 -2.95 6.73 -9.38
C ALA A 52 -2.21 7.02 -8.07
N ALA A 53 -2.94 7.09 -6.95
CA ALA A 53 -2.34 7.27 -5.63
C ALA A 53 -1.39 6.12 -5.27
N GLN A 54 -1.79 4.86 -5.50
CA GLN A 54 -0.94 3.70 -5.23
C GLN A 54 0.32 3.70 -6.09
N ALA A 55 0.20 3.99 -7.40
CA ALA A 55 1.36 4.08 -8.30
C ALA A 55 2.36 5.16 -7.83
N LEU A 56 1.86 6.34 -7.46
CA LEU A 56 2.69 7.43 -6.94
C LEU A 56 3.36 7.07 -5.61
N LEU A 57 2.64 6.40 -4.70
CA LEU A 57 3.18 5.99 -3.40
C LEU A 57 4.27 4.92 -3.55
N VAL A 58 4.08 3.95 -4.43
CA VAL A 58 5.10 2.93 -4.74
C VAL A 58 6.35 3.59 -5.33
N TRP A 59 6.18 4.53 -6.26
CA TRP A 59 7.30 5.29 -6.82
C TRP A 59 8.03 6.11 -5.76
N ALA A 60 7.29 6.86 -4.94
CA ALA A 60 7.84 7.67 -3.87
C ALA A 60 8.62 6.83 -2.86
N TRP A 61 8.08 5.65 -2.49
CA TRP A 61 8.75 4.67 -1.64
C TRP A 61 10.07 4.23 -2.26
N TYR A 62 10.05 3.81 -3.53
CA TYR A 62 11.25 3.39 -4.26
C TYR A 62 12.31 4.49 -4.29
N ALA A 63 11.92 5.71 -4.68
CA ALA A 63 12.83 6.84 -4.83
C ALA A 63 13.57 7.18 -3.52
N VAL A 64 12.85 7.20 -2.40
CA VAL A 64 13.41 7.47 -1.06
C VAL A 64 14.36 6.34 -0.64
N HIS A 65 13.98 5.08 -0.82
CA HIS A 65 14.82 3.94 -0.46
C HIS A 65 16.07 3.85 -1.33
N ALA A 66 15.96 4.07 -2.64
CA ALA A 66 17.11 4.08 -3.54
C ALA A 66 18.14 5.15 -3.15
N LYS A 67 17.70 6.35 -2.74
CA LYS A 67 18.60 7.40 -2.24
C LYS A 67 19.28 7.01 -0.94
N ARG A 68 18.54 6.40 -0.02
CA ARG A 68 19.08 6.01 1.29
C ARG A 68 20.08 4.86 1.16
N LEU A 69 19.81 3.89 0.28
CA LEU A 69 20.76 2.82 -0.03
C LEU A 69 22.04 3.39 -0.66
N ARG A 70 21.92 4.33 -1.60
CA ARG A 70 23.08 4.98 -2.21
C ARG A 70 23.88 5.83 -1.22
N ASP A 71 23.22 6.41 -0.21
CA ASP A 71 23.89 7.07 0.91
C ASP A 71 24.69 6.09 1.81
N ALA A 72 24.18 4.86 1.96
CA ALA A 72 24.86 3.76 2.64
C ALA A 72 25.88 3.00 1.75
N GLY A 73 26.12 3.44 0.51
CA GLY A 73 27.03 2.75 -0.43
C GLY A 73 26.48 1.46 -1.03
N LEU A 74 25.17 1.20 -0.92
CA LEU A 74 24.50 0.00 -1.42
C LEU A 74 23.76 0.25 -2.75
N GLY A 75 23.60 -0.81 -3.54
CA GLY A 75 22.79 -0.81 -4.76
C GLY A 75 21.29 -0.79 -4.49
N ALA A 76 20.51 -0.27 -5.44
CA ALA A 76 19.05 -0.16 -5.33
C ALA A 76 18.26 -1.42 -5.72
N GLY A 77 18.94 -2.52 -6.09
CA GLY A 77 18.30 -3.72 -6.67
C GLY A 77 17.20 -4.34 -5.80
N VAL A 78 17.43 -4.46 -4.49
CA VAL A 78 16.42 -4.98 -3.55
C VAL A 78 15.21 -4.05 -3.45
N ALA A 79 15.43 -2.73 -3.43
CA ALA A 79 14.35 -1.76 -3.43
C ALA A 79 13.50 -1.84 -4.72
N THR A 80 14.12 -2.09 -5.87
CA THR A 80 13.40 -2.34 -7.13
C THR A 80 12.50 -3.57 -7.04
N GLY A 81 13.02 -4.68 -6.51
CA GLY A 81 12.25 -5.92 -6.35
C GLY A 81 11.05 -5.73 -5.42
N ILE A 82 11.23 -5.07 -4.28
CA ILE A 82 10.14 -4.79 -3.33
C ILE A 82 9.12 -3.84 -3.95
N ALA A 83 9.56 -2.81 -4.68
CA ALA A 83 8.65 -1.89 -5.38
C ALA A 83 7.81 -2.63 -6.43
N ALA A 84 8.40 -3.58 -7.17
CA ALA A 84 7.66 -4.41 -8.12
C ALA A 84 6.62 -5.30 -7.41
N LEU A 85 6.98 -5.92 -6.28
CA LEU A 85 6.03 -6.69 -5.46
C LEU A 85 4.89 -5.82 -4.92
N CYS A 86 5.19 -4.60 -4.48
CA CYS A 86 4.16 -3.65 -4.02
C CYS A 86 3.26 -3.19 -5.17
N ALA A 87 3.80 -2.99 -6.37
CA ALA A 87 3.00 -2.68 -7.56
C ALA A 87 2.05 -3.84 -7.91
N LEU A 88 2.52 -5.08 -7.86
CA LEU A 88 1.67 -6.26 -8.06
C LEU A 88 0.58 -6.38 -6.98
N ALA A 89 0.91 -6.11 -5.72
CA ALA A 89 -0.09 -6.06 -4.65
C ALA A 89 -1.14 -4.97 -4.88
N ALA A 90 -0.74 -3.79 -5.36
CA ALA A 90 -1.66 -2.71 -5.70
C ALA A 90 -2.60 -3.12 -6.85
N LEU A 91 -2.10 -3.83 -7.87
CA LEU A 91 -2.92 -4.39 -8.94
C LEU A 91 -3.90 -5.46 -8.42
N LEU A 92 -3.45 -6.32 -7.51
CA LEU A 92 -4.32 -7.32 -6.87
C LEU A 92 -5.43 -6.64 -6.04
N LEU A 93 -5.12 -5.58 -5.30
CA LEU A 93 -6.11 -4.80 -4.56
C LEU A 93 -7.12 -4.13 -5.49
N LEU A 94 -6.67 -3.58 -6.62
CA LEU A 94 -7.56 -3.03 -7.65
C LEU A 94 -8.50 -4.10 -8.20
N LEU A 95 -7.98 -5.29 -8.49
CA LEU A 95 -8.79 -6.42 -8.95
C LEU A 95 -9.85 -6.83 -7.91
N ILE A 96 -9.45 -6.96 -6.64
CA ILE A 96 -10.39 -7.26 -5.55
C ILE A 96 -11.47 -6.17 -5.46
N ALA A 97 -11.08 -4.90 -5.52
CA ALA A 97 -12.02 -3.78 -5.48
C ALA A 97 -13.00 -3.81 -6.68
N THR A 98 -12.52 -4.09 -7.90
CA THR A 98 -13.41 -4.25 -9.07
C THR A 98 -14.39 -5.39 -8.89
N LEU A 99 -13.92 -6.56 -8.41
CA LEU A 99 -14.79 -7.72 -8.20
C LEU A 99 -15.88 -7.41 -7.18
N ILE A 100 -15.54 -6.75 -6.08
CA ILE A 100 -16.51 -6.36 -5.05
C ILE A 100 -17.55 -5.38 -5.62
N LEU A 101 -17.11 -4.36 -6.36
CA LEU A 101 -18.01 -3.37 -6.95
C LEU A 101 -18.94 -3.97 -8.02
N ASP A 102 -18.42 -4.85 -8.88
CA ASP A 102 -19.22 -5.51 -9.93
C ASP A 102 -20.21 -6.53 -9.38
N THR A 103 -19.90 -7.18 -8.25
CA THR A 103 -20.80 -8.16 -7.64
C THR A 103 -22.06 -7.57 -7.00
N GLY A 104 -22.24 -6.24 -6.96
CA GLY A 104 -23.46 -5.60 -6.49
C GLY A 104 -23.70 -5.86 -5.00
N GLY A 105 -23.31 -4.90 -4.15
CA GLY A 105 -23.26 -5.08 -2.70
C GLY A 105 -24.54 -5.62 -2.04
N ALA A 106 -24.30 -6.30 -0.92
CA ALA A 106 -25.24 -6.75 0.10
C ALA A 106 -26.07 -8.00 -0.21
N ALA A 107 -25.87 -9.02 0.63
CA ALA A 107 -26.95 -9.94 0.96
C ALA A 107 -28.18 -9.13 1.43
N PRO A 108 -29.40 -9.51 1.04
CA PRO A 108 -30.61 -8.76 1.40
C PRO A 108 -30.78 -8.73 2.92
N GLY A 109 -30.54 -7.58 3.55
CA GLY A 109 -30.76 -7.36 4.98
C GLY A 109 -29.69 -6.56 5.73
N GLU A 110 -28.50 -6.33 5.15
CA GLU A 110 -27.49 -5.54 5.84
C GLU A 110 -27.71 -4.03 5.67
N PRO A 111 -27.64 -3.23 6.76
CA PRO A 111 -27.72 -1.79 6.65
C PRO A 111 -26.56 -1.31 5.80
N SER A 112 -26.88 -0.71 4.65
CA SER A 112 -25.95 0.02 3.79
C SER A 112 -25.48 1.28 4.51
N GLY A 113 -24.70 1.09 5.57
CA GLY A 113 -23.93 2.14 6.20
C GLY A 113 -22.76 2.45 5.30
N SER A 114 -22.53 3.74 5.06
CA SER A 114 -21.43 4.35 4.31
C SER A 114 -20.05 4.03 4.91
N GLN A 115 -19.70 2.75 5.02
CA GLN A 115 -18.44 2.31 5.58
C GLN A 115 -17.37 2.36 4.49
N PRO A 116 -16.20 2.97 4.75
CA PRO A 116 -15.11 2.95 3.78
C PRO A 116 -14.74 1.51 3.46
N LEU A 117 -14.51 1.19 2.19
CA LEU A 117 -14.18 -0.17 1.71
C LEU A 117 -13.07 -0.83 2.55
N ALA A 118 -12.10 -0.04 3.02
CA ALA A 118 -11.03 -0.52 3.90
C ALA A 118 -11.51 -1.02 5.27
N PHE A 119 -12.55 -0.41 5.87
CA PHE A 119 -13.16 -0.93 7.11
C PHE A 119 -13.95 -2.21 6.85
N VAL A 120 -14.63 -2.31 5.70
CA VAL A 120 -15.31 -3.54 5.28
C VAL A 120 -14.30 -4.67 5.09
N LEU A 121 -13.17 -4.40 4.41
CA LEU A 121 -12.10 -5.36 4.18
C LEU A 121 -11.39 -5.77 5.48
N LEU A 122 -11.14 -4.82 6.39
CA LEU A 122 -10.52 -5.10 7.70
C LEU A 122 -11.46 -5.89 8.61
N PHE A 123 -12.75 -5.56 8.62
CA PHE A 123 -13.76 -6.29 9.38
C PHE A 123 -13.92 -7.72 8.84
N HIS A 124 -13.92 -7.92 7.53
CA HIS A 124 -13.95 -9.25 6.91
C HIS A 124 -12.69 -10.07 7.24
N LEU A 125 -11.51 -9.45 7.24
CA LEU A 125 -10.26 -10.10 7.64
C LEU A 125 -10.31 -10.53 9.12
N PHE A 126 -10.83 -9.68 10.00
CA PHE A 126 -10.98 -9.98 11.42
C PHE A 126 -12.02 -11.10 11.66
N ALA A 127 -13.18 -11.01 11.00
CA ALA A 127 -14.25 -12.00 11.08
C ALA A 127 -13.81 -13.41 10.60
N LEU A 128 -12.93 -13.45 9.59
CA LEU A 128 -12.29 -14.68 9.12
C LEU A 128 -11.32 -15.25 10.17
N LEU A 129 -10.46 -14.41 10.75
CA LEU A 129 -9.49 -14.83 11.78
C LEU A 129 -10.17 -15.29 13.07
N SER A 130 -11.35 -14.75 13.39
CA SER A 130 -12.14 -15.14 14.56
C SER A 130 -13.05 -16.35 14.32
N GLY A 131 -13.13 -16.87 13.08
CA GLY A 131 -14.01 -17.99 12.72
C GLY A 131 -15.50 -17.69 12.91
N ALA A 132 -15.87 -16.41 12.96
CA ALA A 132 -17.22 -15.96 13.38
C ALA A 132 -18.22 -15.91 12.21
N VAL A 133 -17.76 -16.07 10.97
CA VAL A 133 -18.59 -15.96 9.76
C VAL A 133 -18.32 -17.15 8.85
N ASP A 134 -19.39 -17.82 8.43
CA ASP A 134 -19.34 -18.81 7.35
C ASP A 134 -19.29 -18.05 6.02
N LEU A 135 -18.07 -17.69 5.60
CA LEU A 135 -17.82 -16.80 4.46
C LEU A 135 -18.09 -17.47 3.09
N GLY A 136 -18.50 -18.74 3.09
CA GLY A 136 -18.53 -19.57 1.89
C GLY A 136 -17.16 -19.66 1.20
N LEU A 137 -17.10 -20.34 0.07
CA LEU A 137 -15.84 -20.47 -0.69
C LEU A 137 -15.34 -19.12 -1.23
N PHE A 138 -16.26 -18.26 -1.68
CA PHE A 138 -15.92 -16.95 -2.25
C PHE A 138 -15.28 -16.01 -1.23
N GLY A 139 -15.85 -15.88 -0.03
CA GLY A 139 -15.30 -15.02 1.00
C GLY A 139 -13.96 -15.53 1.55
N LEU A 140 -13.78 -16.85 1.64
CA LEU A 140 -12.48 -17.47 1.98
C LEU A 140 -11.40 -17.10 0.95
N ILE A 141 -11.71 -17.20 -0.35
CA ILE A 141 -10.77 -16.84 -1.43
C ILE A 141 -10.44 -15.33 -1.36
N MET A 142 -11.45 -14.47 -1.20
CA MET A 142 -11.24 -13.02 -1.09
C MET A 142 -10.34 -12.66 0.09
N ALA A 143 -10.56 -13.29 1.25
CA ALA A 143 -9.74 -13.04 2.43
C ALA A 143 -8.30 -13.55 2.26
N ALA A 144 -8.11 -14.71 1.61
CA ALA A 144 -6.79 -15.22 1.28
C ALA A 144 -6.04 -14.29 0.30
N LEU A 145 -6.71 -13.77 -0.72
CA LEU A 145 -6.14 -12.80 -1.66
C LEU A 145 -5.79 -11.48 -0.97
N LEU A 146 -6.63 -11.02 -0.04
CA LEU A 146 -6.35 -9.82 0.76
C LEU A 146 -5.13 -10.03 1.67
N ALA A 147 -5.04 -11.17 2.34
CA ALA A 147 -3.88 -11.54 3.15
C ALA A 147 -2.60 -11.62 2.30
N LEU A 148 -2.68 -12.19 1.10
CA LEU A 148 -1.59 -12.22 0.13
C LEU A 148 -1.16 -10.81 -0.29
N ALA A 149 -2.10 -9.89 -0.51
CA ALA A 149 -1.82 -8.50 -0.82
C ALA A 149 -1.13 -7.73 0.32
N MET A 150 -1.28 -8.18 1.58
CA MET A 150 -0.60 -7.60 2.74
C MET A 150 0.86 -8.03 2.88
N LEU A 151 1.26 -9.18 2.33
CA LEU A 151 2.64 -9.69 2.48
C LEU A 151 3.70 -8.70 1.96
N PRO A 152 3.58 -8.10 0.77
CA PRO A 152 4.55 -7.11 0.30
C PRO A 152 4.63 -5.86 1.19
N VAL A 153 3.54 -5.48 1.85
CA VAL A 153 3.51 -4.34 2.78
C VAL A 153 4.37 -4.63 4.01
N LEU A 154 4.26 -5.83 4.58
CA LEU A 154 5.09 -6.24 5.72
C LEU A 154 6.57 -6.31 5.35
N VAL A 155 6.88 -6.84 4.17
CA VAL A 155 8.25 -6.87 3.62
C VAL A 155 8.78 -5.44 3.44
N ALA A 156 7.99 -4.54 2.86
CA ALA A 156 8.36 -3.14 2.67
C ALA A 156 8.61 -2.41 4.00
N LEU A 157 7.78 -2.64 5.01
CA LEU A 157 7.95 -2.08 6.36
C LEU A 157 9.26 -2.55 7.02
N GLY A 158 9.49 -3.87 7.03
CA GLY A 158 10.73 -4.44 7.56
C GLY A 158 11.96 -3.91 6.82
N PHE A 159 11.86 -3.80 5.50
CA PHE A 159 12.93 -3.24 4.67
C PHE A 159 13.16 -1.75 4.92
N SER A 160 12.11 -0.96 5.19
CA SER A 160 12.24 0.45 5.56
C SER A 160 13.01 0.62 6.88
N VAL A 161 12.72 -0.22 7.88
CA VAL A 161 13.45 -0.22 9.15
C VAL A 161 14.92 -0.58 8.92
N TRP A 162 15.16 -1.67 8.19
CA TRP A 162 16.50 -2.11 7.85
C TRP A 162 17.30 -1.06 7.05
N THR A 163 16.66 -0.37 6.11
CA THR A 163 17.28 0.68 5.28
C THR A 163 17.58 1.93 6.10
N GLY A 164 16.67 2.29 7.01
CA GLY A 164 16.82 3.46 7.88
C GLY A 164 18.01 3.37 8.84
N THR A 165 18.30 2.17 9.35
CA THR A 165 19.36 1.91 10.36
C THR A 165 20.76 1.73 9.78
N ARG A 166 20.94 1.73 8.45
CA ARG A 166 22.27 1.57 7.83
C ARG A 166 23.21 2.74 8.18
N PRO A 167 24.50 2.52 8.45
CA PRO A 167 25.44 3.63 8.60
C PRO A 167 25.62 4.37 7.27
N VAL A 168 25.99 5.65 7.33
CA VAL A 168 26.43 6.40 6.15
C VAL A 168 27.80 5.86 5.75
N ALA A 169 28.04 5.66 4.44
CA ALA A 169 29.36 5.24 3.99
C ALA A 169 30.39 6.34 4.30
N SER A 170 31.41 6.00 5.11
CA SER A 170 32.59 6.85 5.29
C SER A 170 33.39 6.83 4.00
N SER A 171 33.44 7.97 3.31
CA SER A 171 34.31 8.21 2.15
C SER A 171 35.79 8.15 2.54
#